data_AF-Q47AW4-F1
#
_entry.id   AF-Q47AW4-F1
#
_cell.length_a   1.000
_cell.length_b   1.000
_cell.length_c   1.000
_cell.angle_alpha   90.00
_cell.angle_beta   90.00
_cell.angle_gamma   90.00
#
_symmetry.space_group_name_H-M   'P 1'
#
loop_
_entity.id
_entity.type
_entity.pdbx_description
1 polymer ?
#
loop_
_entity_poly.entity_id
_entity_poly.type
_entity_poly.pdbx_seq_one_letter_code
_entity_poly.pdbx_strand_id
1 'polypeptide(L)'
;MKCSKCGQEVPADAIYCPHCTGDRKTTDQEVIRGAIRGGSIGLFLGLLPMLWLLYHFGAVRGIKGIAFAVPIATFTTGLIIGLVKAKREWK
;
A
#
# COMPACT_ATOMS: atom_id res chain seq x y z
N MET A 1 -33.26 -12.68 -9.43
CA MET A 1 -33.63 -11.24 -9.44
C MET A 1 -32.68 -10.48 -10.35
N LYS A 2 -33.13 -9.57 -11.21
CA LYS A 2 -32.24 -8.86 -12.15
C LYS A 2 -31.61 -7.63 -11.51
N CYS A 3 -30.31 -7.41 -11.70
CA CYS A 3 -29.66 -6.19 -11.21
C CYS A 3 -30.16 -4.98 -11.99
N SER A 4 -30.55 -3.90 -11.31
CA SER A 4 -30.99 -2.63 -11.93
C SER A 4 -29.90 -1.92 -12.75
N LYS A 5 -28.63 -2.31 -12.57
CA LYS A 5 -27.47 -1.63 -13.16
C LYS A 5 -26.82 -2.41 -14.32
N CYS A 6 -26.71 -3.73 -14.21
CA CYS A 6 -26.13 -4.59 -15.25
C CYS A 6 -27.16 -5.48 -15.97
N GLY A 7 -28.41 -5.52 -15.52
CA GLY A 7 -29.50 -6.30 -16.16
C GLY A 7 -29.38 -7.82 -16.06
N GLN A 8 -28.23 -8.34 -15.61
CA GLN A 8 -27.97 -9.76 -15.41
C GLN A 8 -28.74 -10.34 -14.22
N GLU A 9 -28.94 -11.65 -14.28
CA GLU A 9 -29.66 -12.43 -13.29
C GLU A 9 -28.75 -12.68 -12.07
N VAL A 10 -29.19 -12.18 -10.91
CA VAL A 10 -28.46 -12.23 -9.64
C VAL A 10 -29.12 -13.27 -8.72
N PRO A 11 -28.32 -14.14 -8.06
CA PRO A 11 -28.82 -15.07 -7.05
C PRO A 11 -29.41 -14.31 -5.86
N ALA A 12 -30.52 -14.81 -5.30
CA ALA A 12 -31.33 -14.10 -4.31
C ALA A 12 -30.60 -13.81 -2.98
N ASP A 13 -29.55 -14.57 -2.68
CA ASP A 13 -28.75 -14.42 -1.44
C ASP A 13 -27.62 -13.38 -1.55
N ALA A 14 -27.47 -12.73 -2.71
CA ALA A 14 -26.42 -11.75 -2.92
C ALA A 14 -26.91 -10.32 -2.59
N ILE A 15 -26.46 -9.77 -1.45
CA ILE A 15 -26.67 -8.37 -1.04
C ILE A 15 -26.14 -7.38 -2.09
N TYR A 16 -25.10 -7.78 -2.82
CA TYR A 16 -24.49 -7.00 -3.90
C TYR A 16 -24.45 -7.85 -5.17
N CYS A 17 -24.79 -7.25 -6.31
CA CYS A 17 -24.73 -7.95 -7.58
C CYS A 17 -23.28 -8.37 -7.89
N PRO A 18 -22.96 -9.67 -8.02
CA PRO A 18 -21.61 -10.15 -8.28
C PRO A 18 -21.12 -9.79 -9.69
N HIS A 19 -21.99 -9.38 -10.60
CA HIS A 19 -21.57 -8.88 -11.92
C HIS A 19 -21.26 -7.38 -11.92
N CYS A 20 -21.94 -6.62 -11.06
CA CYS A 20 -21.70 -5.18 -10.90
C CYS A 20 -20.65 -4.90 -9.80
N THR A 21 -20.36 -5.87 -8.93
CA THR A 21 -19.45 -5.76 -7.76
C THR A 21 -18.29 -6.76 -7.83
N GLY A 22 -18.53 -7.95 -8.37
CA GLY A 22 -17.49 -8.95 -8.64
C GLY A 22 -16.82 -8.65 -9.96
N ASP A 23 -15.53 -8.95 -10.02
CA ASP A 23 -14.59 -8.62 -11.09
C ASP A 23 -14.15 -7.16 -11.20
N ARG A 24 -14.13 -6.41 -10.10
CA ARG A 24 -13.00 -5.47 -9.93
C ARG A 24 -11.75 -6.27 -9.55
N LYS A 25 -11.26 -7.09 -10.48
CA LYS A 25 -9.85 -7.49 -10.45
C LYS A 25 -9.07 -6.20 -10.69
N THR A 26 -8.74 -5.48 -9.62
CA THR A 26 -7.61 -4.57 -9.68
C THR A 26 -6.49 -5.43 -10.25
N THR A 27 -6.01 -5.15 -11.45
CA THR A 27 -4.90 -5.91 -12.02
C THR A 27 -3.82 -5.96 -10.94
N ASP A 28 -3.51 -7.15 -10.40
CA ASP A 28 -2.58 -7.30 -9.27
C ASP A 28 -1.28 -6.53 -9.54
N GLN A 29 -0.89 -6.46 -10.82
CA GLN A 29 0.24 -5.71 -11.33
C GLN A 29 0.19 -4.19 -11.04
N GLU A 30 -0.98 -3.55 -11.10
CA GLU A 30 -1.11 -2.11 -10.80
C GLU A 30 -1.08 -1.82 -9.31
N VAL A 31 -1.67 -2.71 -8.50
CA VAL A 31 -1.58 -2.64 -7.04
C VAL A 31 -0.14 -2.84 -6.59
N ILE A 32 0.56 -3.83 -7.14
CA ILE A 32 1.98 -4.09 -6.90
C ILE A 32 2.83 -2.90 -7.35
N ARG A 33 2.56 -2.31 -8.51
CA ARG A 33 3.29 -1.13 -8.98
C ARG A 33 3.09 0.08 -8.06
N GLY A 34 1.87 0.30 -7.56
CA GLY A 34 1.58 1.32 -6.55
C GLY A 34 2.29 1.07 -5.22
N ALA A 35 2.31 -0.19 -4.78
CA ALA A 35 3.01 -0.66 -3.58
C ALA A 35 4.52 -0.40 -3.67
N ILE A 36 5.15 -0.79 -4.79
CA ILE A 36 6.59 -0.60 -5.04
C ILE A 36 6.93 0.89 -5.08
N ARG A 37 6.11 1.71 -5.77
CA ARG A 37 6.34 3.15 -5.86
C ARG A 37 6.20 3.86 -4.51
N GLY A 38 5.19 3.50 -3.72
CA GLY A 38 5.01 4.05 -2.37
C GLY A 38 6.11 3.58 -1.41
N GLY A 39 6.44 2.28 -1.45
CA GLY A 39 7.50 1.67 -0.64
C GLY A 39 8.88 2.26 -0.94
N SER A 40 9.24 2.45 -2.21
CA SER A 40 10.54 3.02 -2.58
C SER A 40 10.70 4.46 -2.11
N ILE A 41 9.64 5.27 -2.20
CA ILE A 41 9.63 6.65 -1.67
C ILE A 41 9.75 6.64 -0.15
N GLY A 42 8.97 5.79 0.54
CA GLY A 42 9.03 5.65 1.99
C GLY A 42 10.41 5.19 2.48
N LEU A 43 11.03 4.22 1.80
CA LEU A 43 12.36 3.72 2.12
C LEU A 43 13.43 4.80 1.93
N PHE A 44 13.36 5.55 0.83
CA PHE A 44 14.31 6.63 0.57
C PHE A 44 14.23 7.73 1.65
N LEU A 45 13.01 8.13 2.03
CA LEU A 45 12.77 9.09 3.11
C LEU A 45 13.23 8.57 4.47
N GLY A 46 13.18 7.25 4.71
CA GLY A 46 13.63 6.63 5.95
C GLY A 46 15.15 6.43 6.04
N LEU A 47 15.81 6.17 4.91
CA LEU A 47 17.26 5.99 4.83
C LEU A 47 18.03 7.29 5.07
N LEU A 48 17.50 8.43 4.63
CA LEU A 48 18.10 9.75 4.84
C LEU A 48 18.37 10.07 6.33
N PRO A 49 17.37 10.03 7.23
CA PRO A 49 17.58 10.29 8.66
C PRO A 49 18.41 9.18 9.32
N MET A 50 18.31 7.93 8.87
CA MET A 50 19.16 6.84 9.34
C MET A 50 20.65 7.14 9.07
N LEU A 51 21.01 7.47 7.82
CA LEU A 51 22.38 7.81 7.46
C LEU A 51 22.87 9.06 8.21
N TRP A 52 22.01 10.07 8.34
CA TRP A 52 22.32 11.29 9.07
C TRP A 52 22.67 11.01 10.54
N LEU A 53 21.84 10.21 11.22
CA LEU A 53 22.08 9.79 12.61
C LEU A 53 23.38 9.00 12.75
N LEU A 54 23.64 8.07 11.84
CA LEU A 54 24.86 7.26 11.83
C LEU A 54 26.11 8.11 11.57
N TYR A 55 26.02 9.10 10.69
CA TYR A 55 27.13 10.01 10.38
C TYR A 55 27.50 10.89 11.57
N HIS A 56 26.49 11.44 12.28
CA HIS A 56 26.76 12.41 13.34
C HIS A 56 27.11 11.77 14.68
N PHE A 57 26.46 10.65 15.04
CA PHE A 57 26.61 10.04 16.36
C PHE A 57 27.41 8.73 16.37
N GLY A 58 27.77 8.20 15.19
CA GLY A 58 28.48 6.93 15.06
C GLY A 58 27.63 5.72 15.47
N ALA A 59 28.21 4.52 15.35
CA ALA A 59 27.53 3.25 15.58
C ALA A 59 27.47 2.85 17.06
N VAL A 60 27.06 3.76 17.95
CA VAL A 60 26.93 3.52 19.39
C VAL A 60 25.70 2.66 19.69
N ARG A 61 25.79 1.70 20.62
CA ARG A 61 24.79 0.62 20.84
C ARG A 61 23.33 1.11 20.95
N GLY A 62 23.06 2.27 21.56
CA GLY A 62 21.70 2.81 21.71
C GLY A 62 21.09 3.41 20.44
N ILE A 63 21.92 3.98 19.56
CA ILE A 63 21.46 4.65 18.33
C ILE A 63 21.14 3.64 17.21
N LYS A 64 21.75 2.45 17.23
CA LYS A 64 21.48 1.40 16.24
C LYS A 64 19.99 1.05 16.16
N GLY A 65 19.31 0.92 17.31
CA GLY A 65 17.89 0.56 17.34
C GLY A 65 17.01 1.60 16.64
N ILE A 66 17.20 2.88 16.94
CA ILE A 66 16.45 3.97 16.33
C ILE A 66 16.80 4.12 14.85
N ALA A 67 18.09 4.01 14.50
CA ALA A 67 18.58 4.10 13.13
C ALA A 67 17.95 3.02 12.22
N PHE A 68 17.71 1.81 12.72
CA PHE A 68 17.04 0.76 11.95
C PHE A 68 15.51 0.83 12.00
N ALA A 69 14.92 1.28 13.11
CA ALA A 69 13.46 1.38 13.23
C ALA A 69 12.86 2.42 12.26
N VAL A 70 13.55 3.53 12.05
CA VAL A 70 13.06 4.64 11.19
C VAL A 70 12.85 4.21 9.73
N PRO A 71 13.81 3.58 9.03
CA PRO A 71 13.59 3.06 7.68
C PRO A 71 12.47 2.02 7.59
N ILE A 72 12.35 1.13 8.58
CA ILE A 72 11.32 0.08 8.58
C ILE A 72 9.93 0.69 8.71
N ALA A 73 9.75 1.64 9.63
CA ALA A 73 8.47 2.29 9.85
C ALA A 73 8.03 3.16 8.66
N THR A 74 8.98 3.90 8.07
CA THR A 74 8.72 4.73 6.88
C THR A 74 8.48 3.90 5.62
N PHE A 75 9.19 2.79 5.45
CA PHE A 75 8.95 1.83 4.37
C PHE A 75 7.55 1.23 4.45
N THR A 76 7.16 0.69 5.60
CA THR A 76 5.83 0.09 5.79
C THR A 76 4.71 1.11 5.59
N THR A 77 4.88 2.32 6.10
CA THR A 77 3.93 3.42 5.88
C THR A 77 3.82 3.80 4.40
N GLY A 78 4.95 3.94 3.69
CA GLY A 78 4.97 4.20 2.26
C GLY A 78 4.30 3.10 1.43
N LEU A 79 4.51 1.84 1.81
CA LEU A 79 3.87 0.67 1.21
C LEU A 79 2.34 0.72 1.35
N ILE A 80 1.84 0.98 2.56
CA ILE A 80 0.41 1.07 2.85
C ILE A 80 -0.22 2.22 2.06
N ILE A 81 0.40 3.40 2.05
CA ILE A 81 -0.10 4.56 1.31
C ILE A 81 -0.12 4.26 -0.20
N GLY A 82 0.93 3.61 -0.73
CA GLY A 82 1.00 3.21 -2.14
C GLY A 82 -0.12 2.25 -2.54
N LEU A 83 -0.39 1.24 -1.70
CA LEU A 83 -1.48 0.27 -1.90
C LEU A 83 -2.87 0.95 -1.84
N VAL A 84 -3.09 1.83 -0.86
CA VAL A 84 -4.36 2.54 -0.69
C VAL A 84 -4.60 3.49 -1.86
N LYS A 85 -3.57 4.20 -2.31
CA LYS A 85 -3.69 5.14 -3.42
C LYS A 85 -3.95 4.42 -4.74
N ALA A 86 -3.25 3.30 -4.99
CA ALA A 86 -3.54 2.42 -6.11
C ALA A 86 -5.00 1.95 -6.09
N LYS A 87 -5.54 1.51 -4.95
CA LYS A 87 -6.97 1.13 -4.88
C LYS A 87 -7.94 2.31 -5.04
N ARG A 88 -7.55 3.54 -4.67
CA ARG A 88 -8.42 4.73 -4.76
C ARG A 88 -8.52 5.27 -6.19
N GLU A 89 -7.42 5.27 -6.94
CA GLU A 89 -7.39 5.76 -8.33
C GLU A 89 -8.15 4.84 -9.31
N TRP A 90 -8.52 3.65 -8.88
CA TRP A 90 -9.34 2.68 -9.62
C TRP A 90 -10.87 2.85 -9.42
N LYS A 91 -11.31 3.90 -8.71
CA LYS A 91 -12.73 4.14 -8.41
C LYS A 91 -13.38 5.05 -9.43
#